data_AF-A0A502FHX0-F1
#
_entry.id   AF-A0A502FHX0-F1
#
_cell.length_a   1.000
_cell.length_b   1.000
_cell.length_c   1.000
_cell.angle_alpha   90.00
_cell.angle_beta   90.00
_cell.angle_gamma   90.00
#
_symmetry.space_group_name_H-M   'P 1'
#
loop_
_entity.id
_entity.type
_entity.pdbx_description
1 polymer ?
#
loop_
_entity_poly.entity_id
_entity_poly.type
_entity_poly.pdbx_seq_one_letter_code
_entity_poly.pdbx_strand_id
1 'polypeptide(L)'
;MIPLYDIDYSLKREIAERAASAKAMDPTARAAHAELADRYADRAWGAREARRTDSGLKCRAVPPARWGHSGVAATHLGSSRYGAA
;
A
#
# COMPACT_ATOMS: atom_id res chain seq x y z
N MET A 1 -2.65 -13.34 14.90
CA MET A 1 -3.95 -13.16 14.22
C MET A 1 -4.55 -11.82 14.64
N ILE A 2 -4.53 -10.81 13.76
CA ILE A 2 -5.21 -9.53 14.04
C ILE A 2 -6.70 -9.71 13.72
N PRO A 3 -7.64 -9.46 14.64
CA PRO A 3 -9.08 -9.70 14.40
C PRO A 3 -9.59 -8.86 13.21
N LEU A 4 -10.48 -9.42 12.36
CA LEU A 4 -11.12 -8.66 11.27
C LEU A 4 -11.90 -7.45 11.83
N TYR A 5 -12.52 -7.68 12.97
CA TYR A 5 -13.28 -6.71 13.75
C TYR A 5 -12.47 -5.44 14.07
N ASP A 6 -11.15 -5.58 14.28
CA ASP A 6 -10.28 -4.45 14.61
C ASP A 6 -10.05 -3.51 13.42
N ILE A 7 -10.07 -4.05 12.19
CA ILE A 7 -9.90 -3.26 10.96
C ILE A 7 -11.15 -2.42 10.70
N ASP A 8 -12.32 -3.07 10.72
CA ASP A 8 -13.59 -2.39 10.46
C ASP A 8 -13.92 -1.36 11.55
N TYR A 9 -13.59 -1.68 12.81
CA TYR A 9 -13.69 -0.71 13.89
C TYR A 9 -12.80 0.51 13.65
N SER A 10 -11.54 0.30 13.29
CA SER A 10 -10.59 1.39 13.03
C SER A 10 -11.04 2.28 11.87
N LEU A 11 -11.54 1.69 10.77
CA LEU A 11 -12.08 2.45 9.65
C LEU A 11 -13.32 3.28 10.04
N LYS A 12 -14.26 2.71 10.80
CA LYS A 12 -15.43 3.46 11.28
C LYS A 12 -15.03 4.63 12.17
N ARG A 13 -14.03 4.45 13.03
CA ARG A 13 -13.50 5.52 13.88
C ARG A 13 -12.80 6.60 13.08
N GLU A 14 -11.97 6.25 12.10
CA GLU A 14 -11.31 7.21 11.20
C GLU A 14 -12.32 8.17 10.55
N ILE A 15 -13.38 7.64 9.95
CA ILE A 15 -14.43 8.44 9.32
C ILE A 15 -15.10 9.37 10.34
N ALA A 16 -15.42 8.85 11.54
CA ALA A 16 -16.06 9.63 12.59
C ALA A 16 -15.17 10.78 13.09
N GLU A 17 -13.87 10.53 13.29
CA GLU A 17 -12.91 11.55 13.72
C GLU A 17 -12.67 12.60 12.62
N ARG A 18 -12.62 12.21 11.34
CA ARG A 18 -12.56 13.20 10.24
C ARG A 18 -13.79 14.08 10.19
N ALA A 19 -14.97 13.50 10.36
CA ALA A 19 -16.22 14.26 10.42
C ALA A 19 -16.26 15.20 11.64
N ALA A 20 -15.73 14.78 12.79
CA ALA A 20 -15.61 15.61 13.99
C ALA A 20 -14.61 16.76 13.77
N SER A 21 -13.44 16.47 13.19
CA SER A 21 -12.43 17.48 12.83
C SER A 21 -13.01 18.56 11.91
N ALA A 22 -13.73 18.16 10.86
CA ALA A 22 -14.36 19.09 9.91
C ALA A 22 -15.41 20.02 10.56
N LYS A 23 -16.05 19.57 11.65
CA LYS A 23 -17.08 20.33 12.38
C LYS A 23 -16.51 21.12 13.56
N ALA A 24 -15.28 20.84 13.98
CA ALA A 24 -14.67 21.49 15.13
C ALA A 24 -14.37 22.97 14.82
N MET A 25 -14.90 23.86 15.66
CA MET A 25 -14.65 25.30 15.58
C MET A 25 -13.33 25.69 16.26
N ASP A 26 -12.96 24.96 17.32
CA ASP A 26 -11.68 25.14 18.01
C ASP A 26 -10.52 24.55 17.20
N PRO A 27 -9.47 25.33 16.87
CA PRO A 27 -8.33 24.84 16.11
C PRO A 27 -7.59 23.69 16.77
N THR A 28 -7.46 23.69 18.10
CA THR A 28 -6.77 22.62 18.84
C THR A 28 -7.56 21.32 18.80
N ALA A 29 -8.87 21.38 19.01
CA ALA A 29 -9.77 20.23 18.87
C ALA A 29 -9.78 19.69 17.44
N ARG A 30 -9.79 20.57 16.43
CA ARG A 30 -9.70 20.16 15.02
C ARG A 30 -8.43 19.36 14.74
N ALA A 31 -7.28 19.85 15.20
CA ALA A 31 -6.00 19.17 15.05
C ALA A 31 -5.99 17.82 15.77
N ALA A 32 -6.48 17.76 17.01
CA ALA A 32 -6.56 16.53 17.78
C ALA A 32 -7.43 15.46 17.10
N HIS A 33 -8.59 15.84 16.56
CA HIS A 33 -9.44 14.90 15.80
C HIS A 33 -8.78 14.44 14.50
N ALA A 34 -8.05 15.31 13.80
CA ALA A 34 -7.31 14.92 12.59
C ALA A 34 -6.20 13.91 12.93
N GLU A 35 -5.42 14.15 13.98
CA GLU A 35 -4.39 13.21 14.44
C GLU A 35 -4.97 11.85 14.84
N LEU A 36 -6.13 11.85 15.52
CA LEU A 36 -6.81 10.60 15.88
C LEU A 36 -7.27 9.85 14.65
N ALA A 37 -7.80 10.53 13.63
CA ALA A 37 -8.19 9.91 12.38
C ALA A 37 -6.99 9.22 11.70
N ASP A 38 -5.84 9.89 11.64
CA ASP A 38 -4.62 9.34 11.03
C ASP A 38 -4.13 8.09 11.78
N ARG A 39 -4.13 8.12 13.12
CA ARG A 39 -3.77 6.93 13.93
C ARG A 39 -4.69 5.73 13.66
N TYR A 40 -5.99 5.97 13.46
CA TYR A 40 -6.93 4.91 13.11
C TYR A 40 -6.71 4.39 11.68
N ALA A 41 -6.37 5.28 10.73
CA ALA A 41 -6.01 4.90 9.36
C ALA A 41 -4.74 4.02 9.34
N ASP A 42 -3.70 4.43 10.05
CA ASP A 42 -2.43 3.69 10.17
C ASP A 42 -2.65 2.30 10.77
N ARG A 43 -3.47 2.21 11.82
CA ARG A 43 -3.83 0.93 12.43
C ARG A 43 -4.55 0.02 11.44
N ALA A 44 -5.51 0.55 10.68
CA ALA A 44 -6.24 -0.23 9.67
C ALA A 44 -5.31 -0.70 8.53
N TRP A 45 -4.37 0.16 8.09
CA TRP A 45 -3.37 -0.18 7.08
C TRP A 45 -2.40 -1.26 7.57
N GLY A 46 -1.80 -1.07 8.75
CA GLY A 46 -0.88 -2.03 9.35
C GLY A 46 -1.54 -3.40 9.56
N ALA A 47 -2.81 -3.42 9.97
CA ALA A 47 -3.56 -4.66 10.12
C ALA A 47 -3.84 -5.37 8.77
N ARG A 48 -4.11 -4.61 7.70
CA ARG A 48 -4.24 -5.16 6.33
C ARG A 48 -2.92 -5.73 5.82
N GLU A 49 -1.81 -5.05 6.06
CA GLU A 49 -0.48 -5.47 5.62
C GLU A 49 0.02 -6.71 6.39
N ALA A 50 -0.22 -6.75 7.70
CA ALA A 50 0.04 -7.93 8.51
C ALA A 50 -0.76 -9.14 8.03
N ARG A 51 -2.04 -8.96 7.66
CA ARG A 51 -2.84 -10.03 7.05
C ARG A 51 -2.27 -10.52 5.73
N ARG A 52 -1.84 -9.61 4.85
CA ARG A 52 -1.23 -9.97 3.56
C ARG A 52 0.04 -10.81 3.75
N THR A 53 0.80 -10.49 4.79
CA THR A 53 2.04 -11.18 5.15
C THR A 53 1.77 -12.54 5.82
N ASP A 54 0.75 -12.61 6.67
CA ASP A 54 0.30 -13.83 7.38
C ASP A 54 -0.39 -14.82 6.43
N SER A 55 -1.12 -14.34 5.42
CA SER A 55 -1.79 -15.16 4.40
C SER A 55 -0.86 -15.76 3.33
N GLY A 56 0.45 -15.81 3.56
CA GLY A 56 1.37 -16.57 2.72
C GLY A 56 1.72 -15.96 1.36
N LEU A 57 1.35 -14.71 1.07
CA LEU A 57 2.01 -13.93 0.03
C LEU A 57 3.31 -13.37 0.61
N LYS A 58 4.25 -14.27 0.93
CA LYS A 58 5.66 -13.91 0.87
C LYS A 58 5.84 -13.36 -0.54
N CYS A 59 6.02 -12.06 -0.68
CA CYS A 59 6.60 -11.49 -1.87
C CYS A 59 7.81 -12.37 -2.16
N ARG A 60 7.70 -13.24 -3.16
CA ARG A 60 8.83 -14.02 -3.64
C ARG A 60 9.77 -12.94 -4.13
N ALA A 61 10.72 -12.57 -3.29
CA ALA A 61 11.86 -11.78 -3.68
C ALA A 61 12.44 -12.58 -4.85
N VAL A 62 12.18 -12.11 -6.06
CA VAL A 62 12.90 -12.56 -7.24
C VAL A 62 14.35 -12.19 -6.92
N PRO A 63 15.26 -13.15 -6.70
CA PRO A 63 16.65 -12.79 -6.48
C PRO A 63 17.10 -11.99 -7.71
N PRO A 64 17.89 -10.92 -7.56
CA PRO A 64 18.47 -10.25 -8.71
C PRO A 64 19.21 -11.32 -9.50
N ALA A 65 18.87 -11.42 -10.80
CA ALA A 65 19.37 -12.42 -11.70
C ALA A 65 20.90 -12.50 -11.62
N ARG A 66 21.43 -13.48 -10.89
CA ARG A 66 22.83 -13.87 -10.97
C ARG A 66 22.97 -14.90 -12.07
N TRP A 67 22.79 -14.44 -13.30
CA TRP A 67 23.35 -15.05 -14.51
C TRP A 67 24.29 -13.95 -15.02
N GLY A 68 25.57 -13.98 -14.67
CA GLY A 68 26.49 -14.86 -15.38
C GLY A 68 26.70 -14.26 -16.76
N HIS A 69 27.70 -13.38 -16.89
CA HIS A 69 28.16 -12.85 -18.16
C HIS A 69 28.32 -13.96 -19.21
N SER A 70 27.67 -13.82 -20.37
CA SER A 70 28.34 -13.94 -21.68
C SER A 70 27.38 -13.64 -22.83
N GLY A 71 27.68 -12.55 -23.55
CA GLY A 71 27.23 -12.24 -24.92
C GLY A 71 25.74 -11.93 -25.06
N VAL A 72 25.28 -10.85 -25.67
CA VAL A 72 25.76 -10.14 -26.85
C VAL A 72 25.20 -8.71 -26.79
N ALA A 73 25.97 -7.79 -27.36
CA ALA A 73 25.80 -6.35 -27.37
C ALA A 73 24.38 -5.84 -27.67
N ALA A 74 24.06 -4.71 -27.02
CA ALA A 74 23.03 -3.80 -27.45
C ALA A 74 23.24 -3.40 -28.92
N THR A 75 22.18 -3.42 -29.72
CA THR A 75 22.08 -2.53 -30.88
C THR A 75 20.63 -2.09 -31.01
N HIS A 76 20.41 -0.80 -30.79
CA HIS A 76 19.36 -0.05 -31.47
C HIS A 76 19.29 -0.49 -32.94
N LEU A 77 18.11 -0.76 -33.45
CA LEU A 77 17.54 -0.15 -34.66
C LEU A 77 16.29 -0.93 -35.10
N GLY A 78 15.19 -0.20 -35.26
CA GLY A 78 14.42 -0.21 -36.50
C GLY A 78 13.76 -1.51 -36.99
N SER A 79 12.46 -1.38 -37.17
CA SER A 79 11.69 -1.97 -38.27
C SER A 79 11.21 -3.41 -38.10
N SER A 80 9.97 -3.46 -37.61
CA SER A 80 8.89 -4.34 -38.07
C SER A 80 9.19 -5.06 -39.39
N ARG A 81 9.35 -6.38 -39.33
CA ARG A 81 9.32 -7.29 -40.47
C ARG A 81 8.75 -8.66 -40.04
N TYR A 82 7.43 -8.77 -40.10
CA TYR A 82 6.74 -9.90 -40.71
C TYR A 82 5.96 -9.27 -41.88
N GLY A 83 6.09 -9.63 -43.14
CA GLY A 83 6.62 -10.85 -43.75
C GLY A 83 5.54 -11.44 -44.65
N ALA A 84 5.57 -11.06 -45.92
CA ALA A 84 5.13 -11.80 -47.12
C ALA A 84 3.87 -12.70 -47.05
N ALA A 85 2.84 -12.30 -47.80
CA ALA A 85 2.23 -13.07 -48.88
C ALA A 85 1.48 -12.12 -49.82
#